data_AF-D2K9I5-F1
#
_entry.id   AF-D2K9I5-F1
#
_cell.length_a   1.000
_cell.length_b   1.000
_cell.length_c   1.000
_cell.angle_alpha   90.00
_cell.angle_beta   90.00
_cell.angle_gamma   90.00
#
_symmetry.space_group_name_H-M   'P 1'
#
loop_
_entity.id
_entity.type
_entity.pdbx_description
1 polymer ?
#
loop_
_entity_poly.entity_id
_entity_poly.type
_entity_poly.pdbx_seq_one_letter_code
_entity_poly.pdbx_strand_id
1 'polypeptide(L)'
;SYDLANYEADDIIGTLAKQADDAGYKTLIVTGDRDLTQLASENTTVAVTHKGVTDTEHYTPAHVEEKLGITPRQIIDMKALMGDSSDNYPGVTKIGEKTAIKLVKQFGSVEELYEHIDELKKSKMKEHLIEDEEIARQCKTLATILRDAPIKISLADLKYEGPQNDELVKFYKEMGFKSFLKKMDPDHVGDEDEATIAPISYTVLTKDNLTKLAQLKGEVSFYLEMPEANYHTSPFAGFVIGNDECWFTSRDVELLKEAPLKDLLENTGIKKNVFNAKAQIVGLHR
;
A
#
# COMPACT_ATOMS: atom_id res chain seq x y z
N SER A 1 14.48 -3.25 -6.61
CA SER A 1 13.77 -2.00 -6.91
C SER A 1 14.77 -0.96 -7.41
N TYR A 2 14.31 0.04 -8.15
CA TYR A 2 15.12 1.19 -8.52
C TYR A 2 14.47 2.44 -7.91
N ASP A 3 15.28 3.30 -7.33
CA ASP A 3 14.87 4.57 -6.74
C ASP A 3 15.91 5.66 -7.04
N LEU A 4 15.47 6.91 -7.06
CA LEU A 4 16.30 8.06 -7.34
C LEU A 4 15.88 9.23 -6.44
N ALA A 5 16.80 9.74 -5.64
CA ALA A 5 16.51 10.82 -4.70
C ALA A 5 16.04 12.09 -5.42
N ASN A 6 14.96 12.71 -4.89
CA ASN A 6 14.29 13.90 -5.44
C ASN A 6 13.57 13.71 -6.78
N TYR A 7 13.31 12.47 -7.19
CA TYR A 7 12.50 12.15 -8.37
C TYR A 7 11.38 11.20 -7.98
N GLU A 8 10.24 11.36 -8.62
CA GLU A 8 9.10 10.48 -8.42
C GLU A 8 9.22 9.22 -9.28
N ALA A 9 8.43 8.20 -8.96
CA ALA A 9 8.36 6.99 -9.78
C ALA A 9 7.94 7.32 -11.22
N ASP A 10 7.08 8.31 -11.36
CA ASP A 10 6.53 8.76 -12.63
C ASP A 10 7.60 9.37 -13.53
N ASP A 11 8.56 10.12 -12.96
CA ASP A 11 9.71 10.68 -13.70
C ASP A 11 10.64 9.57 -14.21
N ILE A 12 10.86 8.55 -13.38
CA ILE A 12 11.67 7.38 -13.75
C ILE A 12 10.99 6.62 -14.89
N ILE A 13 9.67 6.39 -14.77
CA ILE A 13 8.86 5.74 -15.82
C ILE A 13 8.85 6.59 -17.09
N GLY A 14 8.64 7.90 -17.00
CA GLY A 14 8.63 8.83 -18.13
C GLY A 14 9.95 8.87 -18.88
N THR A 15 11.06 8.80 -18.15
CA THR A 15 12.42 8.72 -18.69
C THR A 15 12.67 7.39 -19.39
N LEU A 16 12.33 6.26 -18.76
CA LEU A 16 12.47 4.93 -19.38
C LEU A 16 11.57 4.76 -20.60
N ALA A 17 10.32 5.25 -20.53
CA ALA A 17 9.38 5.24 -21.65
C ALA A 17 9.91 6.06 -22.83
N LYS A 18 10.56 7.21 -22.56
CA LYS A 18 11.24 7.98 -23.62
C LYS A 18 12.38 7.19 -24.26
N GLN A 19 13.26 6.61 -23.45
CA GLN A 19 14.37 5.81 -23.98
C GLN A 19 13.85 4.63 -24.81
N ALA A 20 12.75 4.00 -24.38
CA ALA A 20 12.11 2.88 -25.05
C ALA A 20 11.49 3.31 -26.40
N ASP A 21 10.79 4.45 -26.43
CA ASP A 21 10.27 5.05 -27.65
C ASP A 21 11.41 5.35 -28.66
N ASP A 22 12.50 5.99 -28.21
CA ASP A 22 13.66 6.34 -29.03
C ASP A 22 14.36 5.08 -29.60
N ALA A 23 14.33 3.97 -28.86
CA ALA A 23 14.88 2.68 -29.27
C ALA A 23 13.87 1.78 -30.01
N GLY A 24 12.65 2.26 -30.26
CA GLY A 24 11.63 1.54 -31.04
C GLY A 24 10.94 0.37 -30.32
N TYR A 25 11.00 0.33 -28.99
CA TYR A 25 10.28 -0.67 -28.20
C TYR A 25 8.77 -0.39 -28.18
N LYS A 26 7.98 -1.46 -28.02
CA LYS A 26 6.57 -1.32 -27.61
C LYS A 26 6.50 -1.36 -26.09
N THR A 27 6.03 -0.27 -25.50
CA THR A 27 6.02 -0.06 -24.05
C THR A 27 4.59 -0.13 -23.52
N LEU A 28 4.39 -0.87 -22.42
CA LEU A 28 3.15 -0.87 -21.66
C LEU A 28 3.45 -0.35 -20.26
N ILE A 29 2.93 0.84 -19.94
CA ILE A 29 2.97 1.40 -18.59
C ILE A 29 1.72 0.91 -17.86
N VAL A 30 1.89 0.30 -16.68
CA VAL A 30 0.77 -0.16 -15.83
C VAL A 30 0.76 0.68 -14.57
N THR A 31 -0.33 1.40 -14.33
CA THR A 31 -0.42 2.35 -13.22
C THR A 31 -1.87 2.54 -12.73
N GLY A 32 -2.03 2.99 -11.49
CA GLY A 32 -3.32 3.50 -10.99
C GLY A 32 -3.48 5.00 -11.24
N ASP A 33 -2.40 5.68 -11.58
CA ASP A 33 -2.35 7.12 -11.77
C ASP A 33 -2.64 7.50 -13.22
N ARG A 34 -3.59 8.40 -13.41
CA ARG A 34 -4.00 8.87 -14.73
C ARG A 34 -3.05 9.90 -15.30
N ASP A 35 -2.16 10.46 -14.51
CA ASP A 35 -1.28 11.53 -14.96
C ASP A 35 -0.22 11.01 -15.92
N LEU A 36 0.17 9.74 -15.79
CA LEU A 36 1.02 9.06 -16.77
C LEU A 36 0.36 8.90 -18.15
N THR A 37 -0.96 9.10 -18.30
CA THR A 37 -1.58 9.07 -19.64
C THR A 37 -1.03 10.15 -20.57
N GLN A 38 -0.38 11.19 -20.04
CA GLN A 38 0.38 12.17 -20.82
C GLN A 38 1.56 11.56 -21.60
N LEU A 39 2.05 10.38 -21.17
CA LEU A 39 3.17 9.66 -21.78
C LEU A 39 2.76 8.77 -22.97
N ALA A 40 1.46 8.62 -23.24
CA ALA A 40 0.99 7.80 -24.35
C ALA A 40 1.53 8.30 -25.70
N SER A 41 2.07 7.38 -26.51
CA SER A 41 2.68 7.65 -27.81
C SER A 41 2.31 6.54 -28.81
N GLU A 42 2.84 6.58 -30.04
CA GLU A 42 2.63 5.49 -31.01
C GLU A 42 3.23 4.14 -30.53
N ASN A 43 4.22 4.21 -29.64
CA ASN A 43 4.96 3.07 -29.11
C ASN A 43 4.63 2.77 -27.65
N THR A 44 4.11 3.75 -26.91
CA THR A 44 3.77 3.63 -25.48
C THR A 44 2.26 3.63 -25.24
N THR A 45 1.75 2.57 -24.62
CA THR A 45 0.37 2.47 -24.12
C THR A 45 0.34 2.55 -22.60
N VAL A 46 -0.63 3.27 -22.03
CA VAL A 46 -0.79 3.38 -20.56
C VAL A 46 -2.04 2.62 -20.12
N ALA A 47 -1.87 1.52 -19.41
CA ALA A 47 -2.95 0.75 -18.81
C ALA A 47 -3.25 1.27 -17.39
N VAL A 48 -4.38 1.95 -17.25
CA VAL A 48 -4.84 2.52 -15.98
C VAL A 48 -5.77 1.54 -15.28
N THR A 49 -5.45 1.14 -14.05
CA THR A 49 -6.30 0.27 -13.22
C THR A 49 -7.38 1.06 -12.50
N HIS A 50 -8.66 0.67 -12.60
CA HIS A 50 -9.76 1.38 -11.91
C HIS A 50 -10.01 0.86 -10.48
N LYS A 51 -10.22 -0.46 -10.34
CA LYS A 51 -10.47 -1.14 -9.05
C LYS A 51 -9.83 -2.52 -9.07
N GLY A 52 -8.64 -2.61 -8.49
CA GLY A 52 -7.83 -3.84 -8.54
C GLY A 52 -7.15 -4.05 -9.89
N VAL A 53 -6.52 -5.21 -10.07
CA VAL A 53 -5.63 -5.50 -11.21
C VAL A 53 -6.33 -6.09 -12.44
N THR A 54 -7.64 -6.36 -12.37
CA THR A 54 -8.37 -7.11 -13.41
C THR A 54 -9.09 -6.25 -14.45
N ASP A 55 -9.38 -4.98 -14.15
CA ASP A 55 -10.07 -4.07 -15.08
C ASP A 55 -9.16 -2.88 -15.39
N THR A 56 -8.49 -2.95 -16.53
CA THR A 56 -7.52 -1.96 -17.01
C THR A 56 -8.03 -1.29 -18.27
N GLU A 57 -8.00 0.04 -18.30
CA GLU A 57 -8.30 0.83 -19.47
C GLU A 57 -6.99 1.27 -20.16
N HIS A 58 -6.89 1.02 -21.47
CA HIS A 58 -5.67 1.24 -22.24
C HIS A 58 -5.72 2.58 -22.97
N TYR A 59 -4.89 3.52 -22.53
CA TYR A 59 -4.74 4.84 -23.10
C TYR A 59 -3.64 4.82 -24.17
N THR A 60 -4.09 4.89 -25.42
CA THR A 60 -3.29 5.22 -26.61
C THR A 60 -3.58 6.67 -27.02
N PRO A 61 -2.80 7.30 -27.91
CA PRO A 61 -3.13 8.65 -28.41
C PRO A 61 -4.55 8.75 -28.96
N ALA A 62 -5.02 7.75 -29.71
CA ALA A 62 -6.37 7.69 -30.26
C ALA A 62 -7.43 7.58 -29.15
N HIS A 63 -7.18 6.77 -28.11
CA HIS A 63 -8.11 6.63 -26.99
C HIS A 63 -8.21 7.92 -26.15
N VAL A 64 -7.09 8.62 -25.94
CA VAL A 64 -7.08 9.92 -25.27
C VAL A 64 -7.90 10.93 -26.07
N GLU A 65 -7.73 10.96 -27.39
CA GLU A 65 -8.49 11.85 -28.26
C GLU A 65 -9.99 11.50 -28.28
N GLU A 66 -10.37 10.22 -28.35
CA GLU A 66 -11.76 9.79 -28.28
C GLU A 66 -12.41 10.23 -26.95
N LYS A 67 -11.70 10.01 -25.84
CA LYS A 67 -12.24 10.20 -24.49
C LYS A 67 -12.27 11.67 -24.04
N LEU A 68 -11.22 12.43 -24.33
CA LEU A 68 -11.06 13.81 -23.85
C LEU A 68 -11.14 14.84 -24.99
N GLY A 69 -10.94 14.41 -26.24
CA GLY A 69 -10.84 15.27 -27.42
C GLY A 69 -9.55 16.08 -27.48
N ILE A 70 -8.54 15.73 -26.68
CA ILE A 70 -7.22 16.37 -26.67
C ILE A 70 -6.17 15.29 -26.89
N THR A 71 -4.94 15.70 -27.20
CA THR A 71 -3.80 14.80 -27.30
C THR A 71 -3.22 14.46 -25.92
N PRO A 72 -2.42 13.38 -25.76
CA PRO A 72 -1.73 13.07 -24.51
C PRO A 72 -0.94 14.26 -23.94
N ARG A 73 -0.18 14.97 -24.78
CA ARG A 73 0.61 16.14 -24.35
C ARG A 73 -0.25 17.28 -23.80
N GLN A 74 -1.45 17.45 -24.35
CA GLN A 74 -2.40 18.48 -23.94
C GLN A 74 -3.07 18.20 -22.60
N ILE A 75 -2.93 16.99 -22.04
CA ILE A 75 -3.38 16.68 -20.67
C ILE A 75 -2.63 17.57 -19.67
N ILE A 76 -1.35 17.85 -19.93
CA ILE A 76 -0.51 18.74 -19.12
C ILE A 76 -1.12 20.15 -19.10
N ASP A 77 -1.44 20.69 -20.27
CA ASP A 77 -2.05 22.02 -20.40
C ASP A 77 -3.44 22.09 -19.77
N MET A 78 -4.21 21.00 -19.86
CA MET A 78 -5.51 20.90 -19.20
C MET A 78 -5.34 20.98 -17.67
N LYS A 79 -4.45 20.16 -17.09
CA LYS A 79 -4.15 20.14 -15.66
C LYS A 79 -3.57 21.47 -15.17
N ALA A 80 -2.72 22.12 -15.95
CA ALA A 80 -2.19 23.44 -15.65
C ALA A 80 -3.30 24.49 -15.41
N LEU A 81 -4.35 24.43 -16.21
CA LEU A 81 -5.47 25.36 -16.12
C LEU A 81 -6.51 24.97 -15.06
N MET A 82 -6.82 23.68 -14.92
CA MET A 82 -7.88 23.23 -13.99
C MET A 82 -7.40 22.91 -12.57
N GLY A 83 -6.10 22.73 -12.39
CA GLY A 83 -5.50 22.27 -11.14
C GLY A 83 -5.65 20.75 -10.91
N ASP A 84 -5.08 20.28 -9.80
CA ASP A 84 -5.33 18.95 -9.26
C ASP A 84 -5.38 19.02 -7.73
N SER A 85 -6.52 18.63 -7.16
CA SER A 85 -6.70 18.60 -5.71
C SER A 85 -5.93 17.47 -5.02
N SER A 86 -5.63 16.40 -5.74
CA SER A 86 -4.89 15.22 -5.23
C SER A 86 -3.43 15.58 -4.99
N ASP A 87 -2.84 16.34 -5.94
CA ASP A 87 -1.46 16.85 -5.88
C ASP A 87 -1.37 18.28 -5.35
N ASN A 88 -2.49 18.80 -4.85
CA ASN A 88 -2.60 20.06 -4.12
C ASN A 88 -2.09 21.30 -4.90
N TYR A 89 -2.34 21.37 -6.20
CA TYR A 89 -2.13 22.59 -6.98
C TYR A 89 -3.45 23.15 -7.56
N PRO A 90 -3.71 24.47 -7.43
CA PRO A 90 -5.05 25.03 -7.57
C PRO A 90 -5.51 25.27 -9.01
N GLY A 91 -4.59 25.36 -9.97
CA GLY A 91 -4.90 25.84 -11.33
C GLY A 91 -5.39 27.30 -11.35
N VAL A 92 -6.07 27.67 -12.43
CA VAL A 92 -6.66 29.01 -12.62
C VAL A 92 -8.04 29.09 -11.95
N THR A 93 -8.29 30.19 -11.26
CA THR A 93 -9.53 30.45 -10.54
C THR A 93 -10.76 30.24 -11.44
N LYS A 94 -11.65 29.35 -11.00
CA LYS A 94 -12.93 29.00 -11.67
C LYS A 94 -12.78 28.41 -13.07
N ILE A 95 -11.62 27.86 -13.41
CA ILE A 95 -11.46 27.03 -14.61
C ILE A 95 -11.52 25.56 -14.17
N GLY A 96 -12.60 24.87 -14.56
CA GLY A 96 -12.70 23.42 -14.39
C GLY A 96 -12.37 22.67 -15.68
N GLU A 97 -12.34 21.34 -15.61
CA GLU A 97 -11.96 20.42 -16.70
C GLU A 97 -12.56 20.79 -18.07
N LYS A 98 -13.88 21.00 -18.15
CA LYS A 98 -14.56 21.33 -19.42
C LYS A 98 -14.07 22.63 -20.03
N THR A 99 -13.79 23.64 -19.20
CA THR A 99 -13.30 24.94 -19.67
C THR A 99 -11.83 24.83 -20.06
N ALA A 100 -11.02 24.13 -19.27
CA ALA A 100 -9.62 23.86 -19.60
C ALA A 100 -9.49 23.12 -20.95
N ILE A 101 -10.23 22.02 -21.15
CA ILE A 101 -10.27 21.28 -22.42
C ILE A 101 -10.66 22.20 -23.59
N LYS A 102 -11.66 23.08 -23.39
CA LYS A 102 -12.07 24.02 -24.43
C LYS A 102 -10.95 25.00 -24.80
N LEU A 103 -10.26 25.57 -23.81
CA LEU A 103 -9.15 26.50 -24.03
C LEU A 103 -7.97 25.79 -24.71
N VAL A 104 -7.61 24.60 -24.25
CA VAL A 104 -6.52 23.82 -24.84
C VAL A 104 -6.85 23.38 -26.27
N LYS A 105 -8.10 23.00 -26.57
CA LYS A 105 -8.54 22.75 -27.95
C LYS A 105 -8.47 23.99 -28.85
N GLN A 106 -8.76 25.17 -28.27
CA GLN A 106 -8.79 26.42 -29.02
C GLN A 106 -7.39 26.97 -29.31
N PHE A 107 -6.49 26.94 -28.33
CA PHE A 107 -5.17 27.58 -28.41
C PHE A 107 -4.03 26.57 -28.54
N GLY A 108 -4.27 25.29 -28.31
CA GLY A 108 -3.26 24.23 -28.42
C GLY A 108 -2.48 24.01 -27.13
N SER A 109 -2.00 25.07 -26.47
CA SER A 109 -1.21 25.02 -25.23
C SER A 109 -1.47 26.20 -24.29
N VAL A 110 -0.98 26.11 -23.06
CA VAL A 110 -0.98 27.23 -22.10
C VAL A 110 -0.18 28.43 -22.63
N GLU A 111 0.97 28.21 -23.26
CA GLU A 111 1.79 29.29 -23.80
C GLU A 111 1.03 30.05 -24.90
N GLU A 112 0.48 29.33 -25.87
CA GLU A 112 -0.30 29.91 -26.97
C GLU A 112 -1.56 30.62 -26.48
N LEU A 113 -2.21 30.11 -25.43
CA LEU A 113 -3.34 30.76 -24.77
C LEU A 113 -2.96 32.14 -24.23
N TYR A 114 -1.80 32.26 -23.59
CA TYR A 114 -1.34 33.52 -23.01
C TYR A 114 -0.79 34.49 -24.07
N GLU A 115 -0.16 33.99 -25.13
CA GLU A 115 0.24 34.81 -26.27
C GLU A 115 -0.96 35.44 -27.00
N HIS A 116 -2.09 34.73 -27.04
CA HIS A 116 -3.34 35.18 -27.69
C HIS A 116 -4.44 35.57 -26.69
N ILE A 117 -4.09 35.87 -25.44
CA ILE A 117 -5.05 36.18 -24.38
C ILE A 117 -5.95 37.38 -24.74
N ASP A 118 -5.44 38.29 -25.57
CA ASP A 118 -6.15 39.47 -26.01
C ASP A 118 -7.33 39.19 -26.94
N GLU A 119 -7.29 38.08 -27.67
CA GLU A 119 -8.38 37.64 -28.56
C GLU A 119 -9.61 37.15 -27.78
N LEU A 120 -9.44 36.80 -26.51
CA LEU A 120 -10.56 36.43 -25.65
C LEU A 120 -11.49 37.63 -25.41
N LYS A 121 -12.79 37.38 -25.55
CA LYS A 121 -13.83 38.34 -25.19
C LYS A 121 -13.70 38.73 -23.72
N LYS A 122 -13.92 40.02 -23.43
CA LYS A 122 -13.96 40.54 -22.06
C LYS A 122 -14.95 39.72 -21.21
N SER A 123 -14.43 39.09 -20.18
CA SER A 123 -15.18 38.19 -19.28
C SER A 123 -14.40 37.99 -17.98
N LYS A 124 -15.09 37.56 -16.91
CA LYS A 124 -14.43 37.18 -15.66
C LYS A 124 -13.41 36.04 -15.84
N MET A 125 -13.64 35.15 -16.80
CA MET A 125 -12.69 34.08 -17.13
C MET A 125 -11.38 34.68 -17.67
N LYS A 126 -11.45 35.68 -18.56
CA LYS A 126 -10.26 36.39 -19.06
C LYS A 126 -9.54 37.11 -17.92
N GLU A 127 -10.28 37.75 -17.01
CA GLU A 127 -9.70 38.40 -15.82
C GLU A 127 -8.94 37.39 -14.95
N HIS A 128 -9.56 36.24 -14.62
CA HIS A 128 -8.89 35.19 -13.83
C HIS A 128 -7.67 34.58 -14.55
N LEU A 129 -7.74 34.36 -15.87
CA LEU A 129 -6.59 33.88 -16.63
C LEU A 129 -5.39 34.82 -16.50
N ILE A 130 -5.61 36.14 -16.60
CA ILE A 130 -4.58 37.16 -16.48
C ILE A 130 -4.04 37.24 -15.04
N GLU A 131 -4.93 37.21 -14.04
CA GLU A 131 -4.55 37.27 -12.62
C GLU A 131 -3.72 36.05 -12.19
N ASP A 132 -4.06 34.86 -12.70
CA ASP A 132 -3.47 33.58 -12.29
C ASP A 132 -2.47 33.03 -13.33
N GLU A 133 -1.90 33.85 -14.22
CA GLU A 133 -0.98 33.39 -15.27
C GLU A 133 0.23 32.65 -14.69
N GLU A 134 0.89 33.24 -13.70
CA GLU A 134 2.05 32.63 -13.03
C GLU A 134 1.68 31.30 -12.37
N ILE A 135 0.47 31.21 -11.79
CA ILE A 135 -0.04 29.98 -11.19
C ILE A 135 -0.24 28.91 -12.25
N ALA A 136 -0.83 29.25 -13.40
CA ALA A 136 -1.02 28.30 -14.51
C ALA A 136 0.32 27.76 -15.02
N ARG A 137 1.33 28.63 -15.19
CA ARG A 137 2.68 28.23 -15.62
C ARG A 137 3.38 27.32 -14.60
N GLN A 138 3.23 27.63 -13.31
CA GLN A 138 3.74 26.77 -12.23
C GLN A 138 3.02 25.42 -12.19
N CYS A 139 1.69 25.40 -12.27
CA CYS A 139 0.89 24.17 -12.31
C CYS A 139 1.26 23.31 -13.53
N LYS A 140 1.56 23.93 -14.68
CA LYS A 140 2.07 23.21 -15.84
C LYS A 140 3.38 22.50 -15.56
N THR A 141 4.30 23.18 -14.88
CA THR A 141 5.60 22.59 -14.50
C THR A 141 5.38 21.39 -13.56
N LEU A 142 4.49 21.52 -12.58
CA LEU A 142 4.16 20.45 -11.64
C LEU A 142 3.45 19.26 -12.30
N ALA A 143 2.54 19.51 -13.22
CA ALA A 143 1.80 18.46 -13.94
C ALA A 143 2.64 17.73 -15.00
N THR A 144 3.81 18.28 -15.35
CA THR A 144 4.69 17.69 -16.38
C THR A 144 5.57 16.63 -15.76
N ILE A 145 5.40 15.38 -16.20
CA ILE A 145 6.33 14.30 -15.82
C ILE A 145 7.68 14.53 -16.50
N LEU A 146 8.77 14.50 -15.71
CA LEU A 146 10.12 14.64 -16.25
C LEU A 146 10.49 13.38 -17.04
N ARG A 147 11.15 13.58 -18.18
CA ARG A 147 11.54 12.48 -19.10
C ARG A 147 13.04 12.40 -19.33
N ASP A 148 13.82 13.10 -18.51
CA ASP A 148 15.27 13.24 -18.55
C ASP A 148 15.90 13.10 -17.16
N ALA A 149 15.22 12.38 -16.25
CA ALA A 149 15.76 12.08 -14.94
C ALA A 149 17.13 11.36 -15.07
N PRO A 150 18.12 11.67 -14.22
CA PRO A 150 19.48 11.13 -14.32
C PRO A 150 19.53 9.69 -13.78
N ILE A 151 18.77 8.79 -14.41
CA ILE A 151 18.70 7.39 -14.04
C ILE A 151 20.01 6.67 -14.42
N LYS A 152 20.41 5.70 -13.60
CA LYS A 152 21.66 4.92 -13.79
C LYS A 152 21.44 3.60 -14.51
N ILE A 153 20.19 3.15 -14.60
CA ILE A 153 19.79 1.93 -15.30
C ILE A 153 19.44 2.23 -16.74
N SER A 154 19.64 1.24 -17.60
CA SER A 154 19.28 1.26 -19.01
C SER A 154 18.25 0.18 -19.34
N LEU A 155 17.65 0.25 -20.53
CA LEU A 155 16.70 -0.77 -21.00
C LEU A 155 17.32 -2.17 -21.07
N ALA A 156 18.64 -2.28 -21.30
CA ALA A 156 19.33 -3.57 -21.35
C ALA A 156 19.38 -4.26 -19.97
N ASP A 157 19.43 -3.46 -18.89
CA ASP A 157 19.45 -3.97 -17.51
C ASP A 157 18.07 -4.48 -17.06
N LEU A 158 17.00 -4.16 -17.80
CA LEU A 158 15.61 -4.50 -17.48
C LEU A 158 15.14 -5.81 -18.13
N LYS A 159 16.05 -6.59 -18.71
CA LYS A 159 15.71 -7.89 -19.29
C LYS A 159 15.23 -8.83 -18.18
N TYR A 160 14.00 -9.32 -18.32
CA TYR A 160 13.45 -10.32 -17.40
C TYR A 160 14.12 -11.69 -17.62
N GLU A 161 14.78 -12.20 -16.60
CA GLU A 161 15.48 -13.51 -16.63
C GLU A 161 14.67 -14.67 -16.03
N GLY A 162 13.43 -14.40 -15.61
CA GLY A 162 12.59 -15.38 -14.93
C GLY A 162 12.60 -15.22 -13.40
N PRO A 163 11.76 -15.99 -12.69
CA PRO A 163 11.66 -15.94 -11.24
C PRO A 163 12.80 -16.70 -10.55
N GLN A 164 13.28 -16.17 -9.42
CA GLN A 164 14.22 -16.87 -8.53
C GLN A 164 13.43 -17.80 -7.59
N ASN A 165 13.01 -18.96 -8.09
CA ASN A 165 12.06 -19.85 -7.39
C ASN A 165 12.49 -20.23 -5.97
N ASP A 166 13.76 -20.58 -5.75
CA ASP A 166 14.25 -20.97 -4.41
C ASP A 166 14.12 -19.83 -3.38
N GLU A 167 14.43 -18.60 -3.80
CA GLU A 167 14.28 -17.40 -2.96
C GLU A 167 12.80 -17.06 -2.72
N LEU A 168 11.96 -17.21 -3.75
CA LEU A 168 10.52 -16.96 -3.66
C LEU A 168 9.82 -17.96 -2.74
N VAL A 169 10.17 -19.24 -2.81
CA VAL A 169 9.63 -20.28 -1.91
C VAL A 169 9.99 -19.97 -0.47
N LYS A 170 11.24 -19.61 -0.20
CA LYS A 170 11.68 -19.21 1.14
C LYS A 170 10.89 -18.01 1.64
N PHE A 171 10.79 -16.95 0.84
CA PHE A 171 10.04 -15.74 1.17
C PHE A 171 8.56 -16.04 1.43
N TYR A 172 7.91 -16.84 0.59
CA TYR A 172 6.50 -17.20 0.78
C TYR A 172 6.27 -18.08 2.01
N LYS A 173 7.20 -18.96 2.38
CA LYS A 173 7.14 -19.70 3.66
C LYS A 173 7.24 -18.74 4.85
N GLU A 174 8.21 -17.83 4.83
CA GLU A 174 8.39 -16.82 5.89
C GLU A 174 7.17 -15.90 6.05
N MET A 175 6.51 -15.54 4.95
CA MET A 175 5.31 -14.69 4.96
C MET A 175 4.00 -15.47 5.12
N GLY A 176 4.03 -16.79 5.17
CA GLY A 176 2.84 -17.63 5.27
C GLY A 176 1.92 -17.57 4.04
N PHE A 177 2.46 -17.28 2.86
CA PHE A 177 1.73 -17.15 1.59
C PHE A 177 1.42 -18.51 0.94
N LYS A 178 0.63 -19.33 1.65
CA LYS A 178 0.33 -20.73 1.28
C LYS A 178 -0.28 -20.90 -0.11
N SER A 179 -1.12 -19.96 -0.54
CA SER A 179 -1.76 -20.01 -1.86
C SER A 179 -0.78 -19.77 -3.03
N PHE A 180 0.26 -18.96 -2.81
CA PHE A 180 1.30 -18.73 -3.82
C PHE A 180 2.29 -19.89 -3.88
N LEU A 181 2.65 -20.48 -2.74
CA LEU A 181 3.45 -21.72 -2.68
C LEU A 181 2.80 -22.85 -3.49
N LYS A 182 1.49 -23.08 -3.27
CA LYS A 182 0.72 -24.11 -3.98
C LYS A 182 0.65 -23.90 -5.49
N LYS A 183 0.75 -22.66 -5.96
CA LYS A 183 0.79 -22.35 -7.39
C LYS A 183 2.17 -22.55 -8.01
N MET A 184 3.24 -22.41 -7.23
CA MET A 184 4.62 -22.62 -7.70
C MET A 184 5.00 -24.09 -7.77
N ASP A 185 4.54 -24.88 -6.80
CA ASP A 185 4.76 -26.32 -6.78
C ASP A 185 3.47 -27.05 -6.39
N PRO A 186 2.64 -27.46 -7.37
CA PRO A 186 1.41 -28.20 -7.11
C PRO A 186 1.66 -29.55 -6.41
N ASP A 187 2.88 -30.11 -6.54
CA ASP A 187 3.26 -31.44 -6.07
C ASP A 187 4.11 -31.40 -4.77
N HIS A 188 4.77 -30.28 -4.43
CA HIS A 188 5.38 -29.99 -3.11
C HIS A 188 4.59 -28.99 -2.26
N VAL A 189 3.27 -29.01 -2.37
CA VAL A 189 2.44 -28.67 -1.21
C VAL A 189 1.70 -29.93 -0.79
N GLY A 190 2.48 -30.92 -0.36
CA GLY A 190 2.02 -31.78 0.73
C GLY A 190 1.67 -30.87 1.91
N ASP A 191 0.66 -31.26 2.68
CA ASP A 191 0.22 -30.61 3.90
C ASP A 191 1.35 -30.50 4.95
N GLU A 192 2.37 -29.68 4.71
CA GLU A 192 3.42 -29.33 5.69
C GLU A 192 2.89 -28.39 6.79
N ASP A 193 1.57 -28.16 6.82
CA ASP A 193 0.85 -27.42 7.87
C ASP A 193 -0.35 -28.22 8.43
N GLU A 194 -0.26 -29.54 8.47
CA GLU A 194 -0.26 -30.12 9.82
C GLU A 194 1.21 -30.27 10.20
N ALA A 195 1.85 -29.18 10.63
CA ALA A 195 2.71 -29.33 11.79
C ALA A 195 1.81 -30.06 12.79
N THR A 196 2.01 -31.37 12.91
CA THR A 196 1.50 -32.15 14.02
C THR A 196 2.01 -31.39 15.20
N ILE A 197 1.19 -30.49 15.76
CA ILE A 197 1.51 -29.75 16.96
C ILE A 197 1.86 -30.88 17.90
N ALA A 198 3.16 -31.02 18.22
CA ALA A 198 3.59 -32.10 19.08
C ALA A 198 2.68 -32.01 20.30
N PRO A 199 2.00 -33.10 20.68
CA PRO A 199 0.94 -33.02 21.67
C PRO A 199 1.49 -32.33 22.91
N ILE A 200 0.99 -31.12 23.18
CA ILE A 200 1.49 -30.31 24.28
C ILE A 200 1.04 -31.01 25.55
N SER A 201 2.01 -31.47 26.34
CA SER A 201 1.72 -32.01 27.66
C SER A 201 1.31 -30.87 28.59
N TYR A 202 0.10 -30.95 29.14
CA TYR A 202 -0.40 -29.99 30.10
C TYR A 202 -1.02 -30.68 31.31
N THR A 203 -1.04 -29.98 32.44
CA THR A 203 -1.77 -30.37 33.64
C THR A 203 -3.00 -29.48 33.78
N VAL A 204 -4.18 -30.09 33.95
CA VAL A 204 -5.37 -29.32 34.33
C VAL A 204 -5.20 -28.86 35.78
N LEU A 205 -5.20 -27.56 35.98
CA LEU A 205 -5.06 -26.94 37.28
C LEU A 205 -6.41 -26.94 38.01
N THR A 206 -6.39 -27.36 39.26
CA THR A 206 -7.54 -27.39 40.17
C THR A 206 -7.11 -26.86 41.53
N LYS A 207 -8.07 -26.58 42.43
CA LYS A 207 -7.75 -26.13 43.80
C LYS A 207 -6.81 -27.08 44.55
N ASP A 208 -6.94 -28.38 44.31
CA ASP A 208 -6.16 -29.41 45.00
C ASP A 208 -4.70 -29.50 44.56
N ASN A 209 -4.35 -28.90 43.41
CA ASN A 209 -3.02 -29.05 42.80
C ASN A 209 -2.28 -27.73 42.54
N LEU A 210 -2.76 -26.61 43.13
CA LEU A 210 -2.12 -25.29 43.03
C LEU A 210 -0.66 -25.28 43.48
N THR A 211 -0.27 -26.17 44.39
CA THR A 211 1.12 -26.33 44.84
C THR A 211 2.09 -26.68 43.72
N LYS A 212 1.61 -27.25 42.61
CA LYS A 212 2.43 -27.57 41.43
C LYS A 212 2.98 -26.33 40.73
N LEU A 213 2.37 -25.16 40.92
CA LEU A 213 2.84 -23.90 40.33
C LEU A 213 4.22 -23.46 40.85
N ALA A 214 4.67 -24.01 41.99
CA ALA A 214 6.03 -23.76 42.51
C ALA A 214 7.16 -24.21 41.55
N GLN A 215 6.82 -25.00 40.52
CA GLN A 215 7.73 -25.41 39.44
C GLN A 215 8.01 -24.26 38.46
N LEU A 216 7.10 -23.29 38.34
CA LEU A 216 7.24 -22.14 37.46
C LEU A 216 8.16 -21.10 38.11
N LYS A 217 9.35 -20.89 37.54
CA LYS A 217 10.35 -19.93 38.04
C LYS A 217 10.98 -19.13 36.90
N GLY A 218 11.37 -17.89 37.21
CA GLY A 218 12.10 -17.00 36.29
C GLY A 218 11.21 -16.35 35.24
N GLU A 219 10.68 -17.15 34.31
CA GLU A 219 9.88 -16.67 33.18
C GLU A 219 8.68 -17.59 32.95
N VAL A 220 7.52 -16.97 32.72
CA VAL A 220 6.26 -17.68 32.43
C VAL A 220 5.53 -17.03 31.27
N SER A 221 4.84 -17.84 30.49
CA SER A 221 3.86 -17.41 29.51
C SER A 221 2.46 -17.52 30.12
N PHE A 222 1.66 -16.47 29.98
CA PHE A 222 0.30 -16.41 30.50
C PHE A 222 -0.67 -15.98 29.41
N TYR A 223 -1.86 -16.58 29.39
CA TYR A 223 -2.94 -16.16 28.51
C TYR A 223 -4.31 -16.47 29.14
N LEU A 224 -5.14 -15.44 29.27
CA LEU A 224 -6.55 -15.49 29.61
C LEU A 224 -7.38 -15.44 28.32
N GLU A 225 -8.21 -16.46 28.12
CA GLU A 225 -9.08 -16.59 26.96
C GLU A 225 -10.35 -15.74 27.15
N MET A 226 -10.53 -14.79 26.22
CA MET A 226 -11.68 -13.90 26.09
C MET A 226 -12.17 -13.98 24.64
N PRO A 227 -13.18 -14.82 24.34
CA PRO A 227 -13.51 -15.22 22.97
C PRO A 227 -14.23 -14.14 22.15
N GLU A 228 -14.63 -13.02 22.76
CA GLU A 228 -15.34 -11.94 22.07
C GLU A 228 -14.38 -10.80 21.69
N ALA A 229 -14.69 -10.11 20.58
CA ALA A 229 -13.88 -9.02 20.07
C ALA A 229 -13.65 -7.87 21.07
N ASN A 230 -14.60 -7.63 21.99
CA ASN A 230 -14.48 -6.61 23.02
C ASN A 230 -14.02 -7.22 24.36
N TYR A 231 -12.71 -7.16 24.63
CA TYR A 231 -12.11 -7.69 25.86
C TYR A 231 -12.56 -6.96 27.15
N HIS A 232 -13.27 -5.82 27.07
CA HIS A 232 -13.87 -5.18 28.25
C HIS A 232 -15.13 -5.90 28.75
N THR A 233 -15.85 -6.59 27.85
CA THR A 233 -17.13 -7.24 28.16
C THR A 233 -17.11 -8.75 27.96
N SER A 234 -16.12 -9.27 27.23
CA SER A 234 -16.01 -10.69 26.91
C SER A 234 -15.98 -11.57 28.17
N PRO A 235 -16.75 -12.66 28.25
CA PRO A 235 -16.63 -13.61 29.36
C PRO A 235 -15.27 -14.30 29.35
N PHE A 236 -14.81 -14.77 30.52
CA PHE A 236 -13.60 -15.56 30.59
C PHE A 236 -13.91 -17.03 30.31
N ALA A 237 -13.21 -17.64 29.34
CA ALA A 237 -13.41 -19.05 29.00
C ALA A 237 -12.43 -19.99 29.72
N GLY A 238 -11.30 -19.46 30.18
CA GLY A 238 -10.24 -20.19 30.86
C GLY A 238 -8.91 -19.46 30.74
N PHE A 239 -7.86 -20.03 31.31
CA PHE A 239 -6.51 -19.52 31.17
C PHE A 239 -5.50 -20.65 31.00
N VAL A 240 -4.33 -20.28 30.49
CA VAL A 240 -3.13 -21.10 30.45
C VAL A 240 -1.98 -20.33 31.09
N ILE A 241 -1.16 -21.03 31.85
CA ILE A 241 0.08 -20.52 32.41
C ILE A 241 1.14 -21.60 32.38
N GLY A 242 2.37 -21.26 31.98
CA GLY A 242 3.43 -22.25 31.87
C GLY A 242 4.73 -21.68 31.38
N ASN A 243 5.68 -22.57 31.10
CA ASN A 243 6.93 -22.30 30.42
C ASN A 243 7.25 -23.49 29.49
N ASP A 244 8.43 -23.50 28.88
CA ASP A 244 8.82 -24.56 27.94
C ASP A 244 8.85 -25.96 28.57
N GLU A 245 8.90 -26.07 29.90
CA GLU A 245 8.98 -27.34 30.63
C GLU A 245 7.62 -27.84 31.14
N CYS A 246 6.72 -26.94 31.55
CA CYS A 246 5.43 -27.31 32.11
C CYS A 246 4.32 -26.32 31.80
N TRP A 247 3.17 -26.87 31.40
CA TRP A 247 1.97 -26.11 31.09
C TRP A 247 0.82 -26.47 32.02
N PHE A 248 0.13 -25.45 32.52
CA PHE A 248 -1.08 -25.57 33.32
C PHE A 248 -2.23 -24.86 32.63
N THR A 249 -3.39 -25.49 32.59
CA THR A 249 -4.62 -24.90 32.04
C THR A 249 -5.78 -25.08 33.01
N SER A 250 -6.69 -24.11 33.07
CA SER A 250 -7.94 -24.24 33.80
C SER A 250 -9.06 -23.52 33.07
N ARG A 251 -10.26 -24.11 33.11
CA ARG A 251 -11.51 -23.41 32.78
C ARG A 251 -12.13 -22.71 33.99
N ASP A 252 -11.70 -23.06 35.20
CA ASP A 252 -12.06 -22.37 36.42
C ASP A 252 -11.15 -21.16 36.60
N VAL A 253 -11.64 -20.00 36.15
CA VAL A 253 -10.93 -18.71 36.20
C VAL A 253 -10.88 -18.12 37.60
N GLU A 254 -11.71 -18.61 38.53
CA GLU A 254 -11.68 -18.16 39.93
C GLU A 254 -10.37 -18.54 40.63
N LEU A 255 -9.65 -19.54 40.10
CA LEU A 255 -8.31 -19.90 40.56
C LEU A 255 -7.32 -18.73 40.48
N LEU A 256 -7.52 -17.76 39.58
CA LEU A 256 -6.67 -16.57 39.47
C LEU A 256 -6.69 -15.69 40.74
N LYS A 257 -7.72 -15.84 41.59
CA LYS A 257 -7.83 -15.15 42.87
C LYS A 257 -7.13 -15.89 44.02
N GLU A 258 -6.76 -17.15 43.82
CA GLU A 258 -6.07 -17.96 44.82
C GLU A 258 -4.60 -17.53 44.93
N ALA A 259 -4.07 -17.47 46.15
CA ALA A 259 -2.74 -16.90 46.43
C ALA A 259 -1.62 -17.45 45.53
N PRO A 260 -1.50 -18.77 45.26
CA PRO A 260 -0.41 -19.29 44.42
C PRO A 260 -0.35 -18.72 43.00
N LEU A 261 -1.51 -18.43 42.37
CA LEU A 261 -1.55 -17.82 41.04
C LEU A 261 -1.40 -16.32 41.09
N LYS A 262 -2.11 -15.68 42.03
CA LYS A 262 -2.07 -14.24 42.22
C LYS A 262 -0.65 -13.77 42.54
N ASP A 263 0.00 -14.41 43.51
CA ASP A 263 1.37 -14.07 43.92
C ASP A 263 2.36 -14.25 42.76
N LEU A 264 2.18 -15.29 41.95
CA LEU A 264 3.04 -15.54 40.79
C LEU A 264 2.87 -14.47 39.70
N LEU A 265 1.63 -14.08 39.38
CA LEU A 265 1.33 -13.04 38.40
C LEU A 265 1.74 -11.64 38.88
N GLU A 266 1.62 -11.34 40.18
CA GLU A 266 2.01 -10.06 40.78
C GLU A 266 3.53 -9.95 41.06
N ASN A 267 4.26 -11.06 41.09
CA ASN A 267 5.70 -11.08 41.40
C ASN A 267 6.56 -10.37 40.33
N THR A 268 7.07 -9.18 40.63
CA THR A 268 7.89 -8.38 39.69
C THR A 268 9.24 -9.02 39.32
N GLY A 269 9.71 -10.00 40.09
CA GLY A 269 10.91 -10.80 39.79
C GLY A 269 10.69 -11.94 38.80
N ILE A 270 9.45 -12.23 38.42
CA ILE A 270 9.11 -13.22 37.38
C ILE A 270 8.69 -12.47 36.12
N LYS A 271 9.37 -12.74 34.99
CA LYS A 271 9.00 -12.18 33.68
C LYS A 271 7.75 -12.88 33.14
N LYS A 272 6.78 -12.11 32.65
CA LYS A 272 5.54 -12.63 32.03
C LYS A 272 5.50 -12.32 30.54
N ASN A 273 5.46 -13.36 29.72
CA ASN A 273 5.18 -13.26 28.30
C ASN A 273 3.68 -13.40 28.08
N VAL A 274 3.09 -12.47 27.33
CA VAL A 274 1.65 -12.44 27.06
C VAL A 274 1.42 -12.03 25.61
N PHE A 275 0.37 -12.57 25.00
CA PHE A 275 -0.15 -12.08 23.73
C PHE A 275 -1.20 -11.00 23.98
N ASN A 276 -1.11 -9.88 23.25
CA ASN A 276 -1.99 -8.71 23.45
C ASN A 276 -2.03 -8.24 24.91
N ALA A 277 -0.88 -7.77 25.41
CA ALA A 277 -0.67 -7.39 26.82
C ALA A 277 -1.76 -6.46 27.37
N LYS A 278 -2.27 -5.52 26.57
CA LYS A 278 -3.35 -4.61 26.96
C LYS A 278 -4.62 -5.37 27.34
N ALA A 279 -5.06 -6.30 26.49
CA ALA A 279 -6.27 -7.09 26.75
C ALA A 279 -6.08 -7.95 28.01
N GLN A 280 -4.92 -8.59 28.16
CA GLN A 280 -4.60 -9.45 29.30
C GLN A 280 -4.61 -8.68 30.64
N ILE A 281 -3.98 -7.51 30.68
CA ILE A 281 -3.99 -6.63 31.86
C ILE A 281 -5.41 -6.19 32.20
N VAL A 282 -6.17 -5.71 31.19
CA VAL A 282 -7.57 -5.30 31.42
C VAL A 282 -8.41 -6.47 31.93
N GLY A 283 -8.24 -7.66 31.35
CA GLY A 283 -8.92 -8.89 31.78
C GLY A 283 -8.64 -9.25 33.24
N LEU A 284 -7.38 -9.19 33.66
CA LEU A 284 -6.96 -9.49 35.05
C LEU A 284 -7.41 -8.42 36.08
N HIS A 285 -7.76 -7.22 35.64
CA HIS A 285 -8.25 -6.12 36.48
C HIS A 285 -9.79 -5.97 36.48
N ARG A 286 -10.51 -6.81 35.72
CA ARG A 286 -11.99 -6.86 35.70
C ARG A 286 -12.52 -7.72 36.85
#